data_AF-A0AA47N8A2-F1
#
_entry.id   AF-A0AA47N8A2-F1
#
_cell.length_a   1.000
_cell.length_b   1.000
_cell.length_c   1.000
_cell.angle_alpha   90.00
_cell.angle_beta   90.00
_cell.angle_gamma   90.00
#
_symmetry.space_group_name_H-M   'P 1'
#
loop_
_entity.id
_entity.type
_entity.pdbx_description
1 polymer ?
#
loop_
_entity_poly.entity_id
_entity_poly.type
_entity_poly.pdbx_seq_one_letter_code
_entity_poly.pdbx_strand_id
1 'polypeptide(L)'
;MGDAEMEIFGLAAPYLRKPERERVAAQNAPFDAKTAIFVTDARQEYVKGKIKKQDGSRITVETEDAKVRAWLIRVSLVQIVSVPPEDIRPMNPPKFDKIEDMAMLTPPA
;
A
#
# COMPACT_ATOMS: atom_id res chain seq x y z
N MET A 1 3.90 -3.61 23.64
CA MET A 1 4.34 -2.25 23.31
C MET A 1 3.17 -1.35 23.00
N GLY A 2 2.59 -0.81 24.07
CA GLY A 2 1.72 0.35 24.02
C GLY A 2 2.52 1.64 24.21
N ASP A 3 1.84 2.78 24.18
CA ASP A 3 2.47 4.11 24.23
C ASP A 3 3.33 4.35 25.49
N ALA A 4 3.01 3.67 26.60
CA ALA A 4 3.77 3.76 27.87
C ALA A 4 5.25 3.36 27.73
N GLU A 5 5.58 2.39 26.86
CA GLU A 5 6.97 1.98 26.62
C GLU A 5 7.75 3.01 25.79
N MET A 6 7.06 3.93 25.11
CA MET A 6 7.67 4.96 24.28
C MET A 6 7.94 6.27 25.04
N GLU A 7 7.43 6.44 26.26
CA GLU A 7 7.60 7.66 27.07
C GLU A 7 9.08 7.97 27.35
N ILE A 8 9.93 6.94 27.45
CA ILE A 8 11.38 7.08 27.67
C ILE A 8 12.09 7.86 26.55
N PHE A 9 11.50 7.91 25.35
CA PHE A 9 12.06 8.61 24.19
C PHE A 9 11.58 10.06 24.08
N GLY A 10 10.67 10.50 24.95
CA GLY A 10 10.17 11.88 25.01
C GLY A 10 9.73 12.41 23.63
N LEU A 11 10.27 13.56 23.23
CA LEU A 11 9.93 14.22 21.96
C LEU A 11 10.32 13.42 20.70
N ALA A 12 11.23 12.43 20.83
CA ALA A 12 11.63 11.58 19.71
C ALA A 12 10.64 10.43 19.46
N ALA A 13 9.78 10.09 20.44
CA ALA A 13 8.89 8.94 20.36
C ALA A 13 8.05 8.86 19.07
N PRO A 14 7.39 9.94 18.58
CA PRO A 14 6.55 9.88 17.38
C PRO A 14 7.32 9.61 16.08
N TYR A 15 8.64 9.87 16.08
CA TYR A 15 9.53 9.62 14.94
C TYR A 15 10.09 8.20 14.95
N LEU A 16 10.19 7.57 16.13
CA LEU A 16 10.65 6.19 16.28
C LEU A 16 9.50 5.19 16.09
N ARG A 17 8.32 5.51 16.61
CA ARG A 17 7.15 4.65 16.51
C ARG A 17 5.88 5.48 16.42
N LYS A 18 4.90 5.00 15.63
CA LYS A 18 3.57 5.60 15.60
C LYS A 18 2.83 5.37 16.92
N PRO A 19 2.08 6.37 17.41
CA PRO A 19 1.27 6.21 18.61
C PRO A 19 0.23 5.12 18.40
N GLU A 20 -0.17 4.46 19.48
CA GLU A 20 -1.05 3.30 19.48
C GLU A 20 -2.37 3.58 18.75
N ARG A 21 -2.93 4.78 18.94
CA ARG A 21 -4.14 5.23 18.23
C ARG A 21 -3.96 5.23 16.70
N GLU A 22 -2.83 5.72 16.19
CA GLU A 22 -2.55 5.72 14.75
C GLU A 22 -2.33 4.30 14.22
N ARG A 23 -1.64 3.44 15.00
CA ARG A 23 -1.44 2.04 14.64
C ARG A 23 -2.76 1.30 14.55
N VAL A 24 -3.62 1.42 15.55
CA VAL A 24 -4.94 0.76 15.56
C VAL A 24 -5.80 1.26 14.40
N ALA A 25 -5.79 2.56 14.11
CA ALA A 25 -6.51 3.11 12.97
C ALA A 25 -5.99 2.58 11.62
N ALA A 26 -4.67 2.49 11.44
CA ALA A 26 -4.06 1.95 10.23
C ALA A 26 -4.34 0.45 10.06
N GLN A 27 -4.24 -0.33 11.13
CA GLN A 27 -4.47 -1.79 11.11
C GLN A 27 -5.94 -2.14 10.84
N ASN A 28 -6.88 -1.30 11.27
CA ASN A 28 -8.31 -1.48 11.04
C ASN A 28 -8.79 -0.87 9.70
N ALA A 29 -7.88 -0.35 8.87
CA ALA A 29 -8.25 0.19 7.57
C ALA A 29 -8.84 -0.90 6.66
N PRO A 30 -9.88 -0.58 5.87
CA PRO A 30 -10.49 -1.53 4.96
C PRO A 30 -9.48 -1.98 3.90
N PHE A 31 -9.34 -3.30 3.75
CA PHE A 31 -8.40 -3.91 2.82
C PHE A 31 -9.01 -5.14 2.18
N ASP A 32 -8.91 -5.22 0.86
CA ASP A 32 -9.32 -6.37 0.08
C ASP A 32 -8.08 -7.04 -0.51
N ALA A 33 -7.73 -8.20 0.04
CA ALA A 33 -6.53 -8.96 -0.33
C ALA A 33 -6.54 -9.45 -1.79
N LYS A 34 -7.72 -9.55 -2.42
CA LYS A 34 -7.82 -10.02 -3.81
C LYS A 34 -7.57 -8.91 -4.81
N THR A 35 -7.87 -7.67 -4.46
CA THR A 35 -7.80 -6.54 -5.39
C THR A 35 -6.62 -5.62 -5.12
N ALA A 36 -6.15 -5.53 -3.87
CA ALA A 36 -5.02 -4.68 -3.49
C ALA A 36 -3.68 -5.31 -3.90
N ILE A 37 -3.02 -4.70 -4.88
CA ILE A 37 -1.80 -5.21 -5.51
C ILE A 37 -0.76 -4.12 -5.72
N PHE A 38 0.50 -4.54 -5.84
CA PHE A 38 1.57 -3.74 -6.43
C PHE A 38 1.75 -4.14 -7.89
N VAL A 39 1.91 -3.15 -8.75
CA VAL A 39 2.12 -3.32 -10.19
C VAL A 39 3.36 -2.57 -10.62
N THR A 40 4.06 -3.09 -11.63
CA THR A 40 5.24 -2.43 -12.21
C THR A 40 4.85 -1.11 -12.91
N ASP A 41 5.65 -0.07 -12.72
CA ASP A 41 5.53 1.21 -13.44
C ASP A 41 6.90 1.63 -13.98
N ALA A 42 6.94 2.11 -15.22
CA ALA A 42 8.20 2.46 -15.88
C ALA A 42 8.93 3.66 -15.25
N ARG A 43 8.26 4.48 -14.42
CA ARG A 43 8.84 5.68 -13.81
C ARG A 43 9.04 5.55 -12.29
N GLN A 44 8.19 4.80 -11.60
CA GLN A 44 8.23 4.61 -10.14
C GLN A 44 8.63 3.18 -9.72
N GLU A 45 8.99 2.32 -10.68
CA GLU A 45 9.29 0.88 -10.53
C GLU A 45 8.09 0.06 -10.06
N TYR A 46 7.52 0.38 -8.89
CA TYR A 46 6.32 -0.26 -8.35
C TYR A 46 5.35 0.78 -7.79
N VAL A 47 4.08 0.64 -8.16
CA VAL A 47 3.00 1.49 -7.67
C VAL A 47 1.88 0.64 -7.07
N LYS A 48 1.15 1.21 -6.12
CA LYS A 48 -0.04 0.59 -5.54
C LYS A 48 -1.19 0.66 -6.54
N GLY A 49 -1.99 -0.40 -6.60
CA GLY A 49 -3.15 -0.45 -7.47
C GLY A 49 -4.27 -1.34 -6.95
N LYS A 50 -5.44 -1.17 -7.56
CA LYS A 50 -6.63 -2.00 -7.31
C LYS A 50 -7.09 -2.66 -8.60
N ILE A 51 -7.26 -3.98 -8.58
CA ILE A 51 -7.82 -4.72 -9.72
C ILE A 51 -9.28 -4.29 -9.92
N LYS A 52 -9.61 -3.89 -11.15
CA LYS A 52 -10.99 -3.57 -11.58
C LYS A 52 -11.63 -4.72 -12.35
N LYS A 53 -10.85 -5.37 -13.21
CA LYS A 53 -11.33 -6.43 -14.11
C LYS A 53 -10.20 -7.38 -14.46
N GLN A 54 -10.53 -8.65 -14.61
CA GLN A 54 -9.61 -9.69 -15.07
C GLN A 54 -10.23 -10.38 -16.28
N ASP A 55 -9.62 -10.17 -17.44
CA ASP A 55 -10.05 -10.75 -18.72
C ASP A 55 -8.96 -11.74 -19.16
N GLY A 56 -9.05 -12.99 -18.67
CA GLY A 56 -8.23 -14.14 -19.10
C GLY A 56 -6.71 -13.91 -19.10
N SER A 57 -6.19 -13.29 -20.16
CA SER A 57 -4.77 -12.97 -20.35
C SER A 57 -4.34 -11.59 -19.84
N ARG A 58 -5.28 -10.72 -19.41
CA ARG A 58 -5.00 -9.33 -19.07
C ARG A 58 -5.77 -8.88 -17.84
N ILE A 59 -5.08 -8.17 -16.94
CA ILE A 59 -5.68 -7.60 -15.74
C ILE A 59 -5.69 -6.09 -15.85
N THR A 60 -6.85 -5.49 -15.59
CA THR A 60 -7.07 -4.05 -15.56
C THR A 60 -6.92 -3.55 -14.14
N VAL A 61 -5.91 -2.72 -13.92
CA VAL A 61 -5.57 -2.14 -12.60
C VAL A 61 -5.81 -0.64 -12.61
N GLU A 62 -6.44 -0.13 -11.55
CA GLU A 62 -6.49 1.30 -11.22
C GLU A 62 -5.34 1.63 -10.26
N THR A 63 -4.34 2.40 -10.71
CA THR A 63 -3.17 2.79 -9.91
C THR A 63 -3.44 4.01 -9.02
N GLU A 64 -2.94 4.02 -7.78
CA GLU A 64 -3.16 5.11 -6.82
C GLU A 64 -2.45 6.43 -7.23
N ASP A 65 -1.37 6.36 -8.01
CA ASP A 65 -0.66 7.53 -8.57
C ASP A 65 -1.49 8.38 -9.54
N ALA A 66 -2.68 7.90 -9.91
CA ALA A 66 -3.70 8.71 -10.56
C ALA A 66 -4.01 10.00 -9.77
N LYS A 67 -3.96 9.96 -8.43
CA LYS A 67 -4.22 11.16 -7.59
C LYS A 67 -3.07 12.18 -7.62
N VAL A 68 -1.82 11.74 -7.68
CA VAL A 68 -0.65 12.65 -7.66
C VAL A 68 -0.48 13.33 -9.01
N ARG A 69 -0.73 12.62 -10.13
CA ARG A 69 -0.71 13.23 -11.48
C ARG A 69 -1.96 14.06 -11.80
N ALA A 70 -3.14 13.67 -11.30
CA ALA A 70 -4.38 14.47 -11.46
C ALA A 70 -4.39 15.79 -10.66
N TRP A 71 -3.52 15.94 -9.66
CA TRP A 71 -3.40 17.20 -8.93
C TRP A 71 -2.55 18.25 -9.68
N LEU A 72 -1.61 17.80 -10.53
CA LEU A 72 -0.77 18.69 -11.34
C LEU A 72 -1.41 19.05 -12.70
N ILE A 73 -2.34 18.23 -13.18
CA ILE A 73 -3.07 18.42 -14.44
C ILE A 73 -4.52 18.06 -14.13
N ARG A 74 -5.50 18.97 -14.32
CA ARG A 74 -6.96 18.72 -14.12
C ARG A 74 -7.51 17.65 -15.08
N VAL A 75 -6.97 16.45 -15.03
CA VAL A 75 -7.37 15.28 -15.80
C VAL A 75 -7.39 14.12 -14.83
N SER A 76 -8.56 13.55 -14.59
CA SER A 76 -8.75 12.29 -13.89
C SER A 76 -8.13 11.16 -14.72
N LEU A 77 -6.80 11.03 -14.68
CA LEU A 77 -6.09 9.91 -15.30
C LEU A 77 -6.21 8.70 -14.37
N VAL A 78 -7.38 8.08 -14.35
CA VAL A 78 -7.48 6.67 -13.97
C VAL A 78 -6.73 5.91 -15.06
N GLN A 79 -5.44 5.67 -14.84
CA GLN A 79 -4.64 4.92 -15.79
C GLN A 79 -5.00 3.44 -15.63
N ILE A 80 -5.95 3.00 -16.46
CA ILE A 80 -6.27 1.59 -16.66
C ILE A 80 -5.07 0.98 -17.40
N VAL A 81 -4.17 0.37 -16.63
CA VAL A 81 -3.04 -0.37 -17.22
C VAL A 81 -3.47 -1.82 -17.35
N SER A 82 -3.37 -2.33 -18.58
CA SER A 82 -3.46 -3.76 -18.84
C SER A 82 -2.09 -4.35 -18.58
N VAL A 83 -1.96 -5.09 -17.49
CA VAL A 83 -0.72 -5.78 -17.12
C VAL A 83 -0.89 -7.29 -17.22
N PRO A 84 0.18 -8.02 -17.55
CA PRO A 84 0.17 -9.46 -17.50
C PRO A 84 0.21 -9.92 -16.02
N PRO A 85 -0.29 -11.13 -15.71
CA PRO A 85 -0.47 -11.60 -14.33
C PRO A 85 0.85 -11.75 -13.54
N GLU A 86 1.97 -11.98 -14.21
CA GLU A 86 3.31 -12.09 -13.61
C GLU A 86 3.84 -10.76 -13.03
N ASP A 87 3.32 -9.63 -13.48
CA ASP A 87 3.72 -8.29 -13.02
C ASP A 87 2.91 -7.81 -11.80
N ILE A 88 2.01 -8.67 -11.30
CA ILE A 88 1.15 -8.37 -10.16
C ILE A 88 1.72 -9.02 -8.91
N ARG A 89 1.92 -8.22 -7.87
CA ARG A 89 2.32 -8.71 -6.54
C ARG A 89 1.25 -8.39 -5.52
N PRO A 90 0.85 -9.32 -4.64
CA PRO A 90 -0.15 -9.05 -3.62
C PRO A 90 0.37 -8.01 -2.60
N MET A 91 -0.51 -7.13 -2.12
CA MET A 91 -0.16 -6.23 -1.01
C MET A 91 -0.25 -6.96 0.34
N ASN A 92 0.62 -6.58 1.28
CA ASN A 92 0.50 -7.05 2.65
C ASN A 92 -0.74 -6.42 3.32
N PRO A 93 -1.49 -7.18 4.15
CA PRO A 93 -2.61 -6.63 4.90
C PRO A 93 -2.22 -5.48 5.85
N PRO A 94 -3.15 -4.57 6.23
CA PRO A 94 -2.85 -3.39 7.03
C PRO A 94 -2.28 -3.68 8.42
N LYS A 95 -2.45 -4.90 8.93
CA LYS A 95 -1.78 -5.37 10.16
C LYS A 95 -0.25 -5.24 10.10
N PHE A 96 0.31 -5.23 8.89
CA PHE A 96 1.74 -5.06 8.62
C PHE A 96 2.14 -3.60 8.29
N ASP A 97 1.23 -2.62 8.42
CA ASP A 97 1.57 -1.22 8.19
C ASP A 97 2.70 -0.79 9.13
N LYS A 98 3.81 -0.31 8.52
CA LYS A 98 5.02 0.18 9.22
C LYS A 98 5.52 -0.81 10.28
N ILE A 99 5.57 -2.09 9.91
CA ILE A 99 6.18 -3.12 10.75
C ILE A 99 7.64 -2.79 11.07
N GLU A 100 8.06 -3.09 12.29
CA GLU A 100 9.41 -2.79 12.80
C GLU A 100 10.48 -3.70 12.17
N ASP A 101 10.09 -4.90 11.74
CA ASP A 101 10.95 -5.87 11.06
C ASP A 101 10.29 -6.36 9.76
N MET A 102 10.93 -6.09 8.63
CA MET A 102 10.44 -6.52 7.31
C MET A 102 10.51 -8.03 7.11
N ALA A 103 11.36 -8.76 7.85
CA ALA A 103 11.41 -10.23 7.77
C ALA A 103 10.12 -10.88 8.29
N MET A 104 9.32 -10.15 9.06
CA MET A 104 8.02 -10.59 9.57
C MET A 104 6.87 -10.36 8.56
N LEU A 105 7.15 -9.78 7.40
CA LEU A 105 6.17 -9.69 6.32
C LEU A 105 5.84 -11.10 5.82
N THR A 106 4.57 -11.32 5.45
CA THR A 106 4.20 -12.56 4.76
C THR A 106 4.89 -12.55 3.39
N PRO A 107 5.68 -13.58 3.03
CA PRO A 107 6.31 -13.65 1.73
C PRO A 107 5.24 -13.63 0.63
N PRO A 108 5.52 -12.97 -0.52
CA PRO A 108 4.63 -13.08 -1.67
C PRO A 108 4.59 -14.57 -2.07
N ALA A 109 3.38 -15.13 -2.12
CA ALA A 109 3.14 -16.47 -2.64
C ALA A 109 3.37 -16.52 -4.15
#